data_AF-A0A8S0QJR7-F1
#
_entry.id   AF-A0A8S0QJR7-F1
#
_cell.length_a   1.000
_cell.length_b   1.000
_cell.length_c   1.000
_cell.angle_alpha   90.00
_cell.angle_beta   90.00
_cell.angle_gamma   90.00
#
_symmetry.space_group_name_H-M   'P 1'
#
loop_
_entity.id
_entity.type
_entity.pdbx_description
1 polymer ?
#
loop_
_entity_poly.entity_id
_entity_poly.type
_entity_poly.pdbx_seq_one_letter_code
_entity_poly.pdbx_strand_id
1 'polypeptide(L)'
;MATADHEVAENGNVEPPRSSLIFLGTGCSSALPNAMCLIQPSDPPCHVCSQSLSIPPEQNPNYRCNTSLLIDYCGGDGDHKYILIDVGKTFREQVLRWFTYHKIPQVDSVILTHEHADAVLGLDDIRAVQSYSSTNDIDPTPIYLSQDAMESIAVKFPYLIKKKLKAGQEIRRVAQLDWKIVENDCKKPFIASGLQFFPLPVMHGEDYVCLGFLFGERCRVAYISDISRFLPPTEYYISKDGGGQLDLLILDTLYKVSLVISYW
;
A
#
# COMPACT_ATOMS: atom_id res chain seq x y z
N MET A 1 -40.30 12.80 -11.10
CA MET A 1 -40.69 14.08 -10.47
C MET A 1 -40.92 13.79 -8.99
N ALA A 2 -39.85 13.93 -8.21
CA ALA A 2 -39.84 13.91 -6.75
C ALA A 2 -38.53 14.63 -6.39
N THR A 3 -38.67 15.92 -6.10
CA THR A 3 -37.61 16.80 -5.61
C THR A 3 -37.31 16.40 -4.17
N ALA A 4 -36.08 15.97 -3.90
CA ALA A 4 -35.58 15.87 -2.54
C ALA A 4 -35.01 17.23 -2.16
N ASP A 5 -35.60 17.82 -1.13
CA ASP A 5 -35.30 19.14 -0.60
C ASP A 5 -33.83 19.27 -0.21
N HIS A 6 -33.24 20.39 -0.61
CA HIS A 6 -31.95 20.85 -0.10
C HIS A 6 -32.14 21.35 1.33
N GLU A 7 -31.77 20.54 2.32
CA GLU A 7 -31.40 21.07 3.63
C GLU A 7 -30.05 21.80 3.50
N VAL A 8 -30.13 23.13 3.43
CA VAL A 8 -28.97 24.02 3.53
C VAL A 8 -28.56 24.05 5.00
N ALA A 9 -27.49 23.33 5.34
CA ALA A 9 -26.79 23.53 6.60
C ALA A 9 -25.95 24.83 6.50
N GLU A 10 -26.45 25.91 7.09
CA GLU A 10 -25.70 27.14 7.33
C GLU A 10 -24.61 26.91 8.40
N ASN A 11 -23.44 27.53 8.17
CA ASN A 11 -22.22 27.54 9.00
C ASN A 11 -21.33 26.29 8.97
N GLY A 12 -20.88 25.89 7.77
CA GLY A 12 -19.76 24.96 7.62
C GLY A 12 -18.43 25.71 7.50
N ASN A 13 -17.68 25.83 8.60
CA ASN A 13 -16.25 26.12 8.52
C ASN A 13 -15.61 24.94 7.76
N VAL A 14 -15.43 25.06 6.45
CA VAL A 14 -14.84 24.00 5.63
C VAL A 14 -13.41 23.82 6.13
N GLU A 15 -13.15 22.72 6.84
CA GLU A 15 -11.79 22.38 7.26
C GLU A 15 -10.89 22.44 6.02
N PRO A 16 -9.70 23.07 6.13
CA PRO A 16 -8.81 23.15 5.00
C PRO A 16 -8.50 21.72 4.51
N PRO A 17 -8.37 21.53 3.18
CA PRO A 17 -7.99 20.24 2.61
C PRO A 17 -6.76 19.69 3.34
N ARG A 18 -6.85 18.44 3.79
CA ARG A 18 -5.80 17.79 4.59
C ARG A 18 -5.44 16.43 4.03
N SER A 19 -4.16 16.12 4.07
CA SER A 19 -3.68 14.79 3.74
C SER A 19 -4.05 13.79 4.84
N SER A 20 -4.29 12.54 4.47
CA SER A 20 -4.65 11.45 5.37
C SER A 20 -3.92 10.16 5.01
N LEU A 21 -3.70 9.32 6.02
CA LEU A 21 -3.16 7.96 5.87
C LEU A 21 -4.28 6.96 6.16
N ILE A 22 -4.55 6.07 5.21
CA ILE A 22 -5.62 5.08 5.30
C ILE A 22 -4.99 3.69 5.20
N PHE A 23 -4.97 2.97 6.32
CA PHE A 23 -4.46 1.61 6.40
C PHE A 23 -5.46 0.65 5.76
N LEU A 24 -5.21 0.26 4.52
CA LEU A 24 -6.09 -0.66 3.78
C LEU A 24 -5.96 -2.09 4.31
N GLY A 25 -4.79 -2.45 4.84
CA GLY A 25 -4.57 -3.72 5.52
C GLY A 25 -3.36 -3.65 6.45
N THR A 26 -3.40 -4.47 7.49
CA THR A 26 -2.41 -4.54 8.58
C THR A 26 -2.11 -5.98 8.99
N GLY A 27 -2.42 -6.93 8.10
CA GLY A 27 -2.23 -8.35 8.29
C GLY A 27 -0.95 -8.83 7.62
N CYS A 28 -0.45 -9.99 8.04
CA CYS A 28 0.70 -10.62 7.42
C CYS A 28 0.39 -11.15 6.01
N SER A 29 1.36 -11.85 5.41
CA SER A 29 1.22 -12.43 4.08
C SER A 29 0.02 -13.36 3.94
N SER A 30 -0.41 -14.09 4.98
CA SER A 30 -1.61 -14.94 4.91
C SER A 30 -2.93 -14.20 5.15
N ALA A 31 -2.90 -12.90 5.44
CA ALA A 31 -4.02 -12.16 6.04
C ALA A 31 -4.48 -12.78 7.39
N LEU A 32 -5.44 -12.13 8.04
CA LEU A 32 -6.07 -12.59 9.29
C LEU A 32 -7.60 -12.53 9.12
N PRO A 33 -8.35 -13.61 9.40
CA PRO A 33 -7.90 -14.90 9.96
C PRO A 33 -6.99 -15.69 9.02
N ASN A 34 -6.09 -16.49 9.62
CA ASN A 34 -5.44 -17.54 8.86
C ASN A 34 -6.45 -18.67 8.60
N ALA A 35 -6.69 -18.98 7.32
CA ALA A 35 -7.69 -19.97 6.94
C ALA A 35 -7.45 -21.35 7.59
N MET A 36 -6.18 -21.77 7.74
CA MET A 36 -5.82 -23.04 8.37
C MET A 36 -6.28 -23.12 9.82
N CYS A 37 -6.13 -22.04 10.59
CA CYS A 37 -6.58 -21.97 11.99
C CYS A 37 -8.09 -22.18 12.15
N LEU A 38 -8.87 -21.94 11.10
CA LEU A 38 -10.33 -22.05 11.12
C LEU A 38 -10.82 -23.40 10.61
N ILE A 39 -10.24 -23.90 9.51
CA ILE A 39 -10.66 -25.18 8.91
C ILE A 39 -10.03 -26.39 9.62
N GLN A 40 -8.91 -26.18 10.31
CA GLN A 40 -8.19 -27.19 11.10
C GLN A 40 -7.77 -26.55 12.44
N PRO A 41 -8.73 -26.27 13.34
CA PRO A 41 -8.44 -25.59 14.60
C PRO A 41 -7.50 -26.43 15.47
N SER A 42 -6.53 -25.77 16.09
CA SER A 42 -5.71 -26.33 17.16
C SER A 42 -6.54 -26.59 18.43
N ASP A 43 -5.95 -27.30 19.40
CA ASP A 43 -6.52 -27.44 20.75
C ASP A 43 -5.58 -26.84 21.80
N PRO A 44 -5.92 -25.69 22.41
CA PRO A 44 -7.13 -24.89 22.17
C PRO A 44 -7.10 -24.15 20.82
N PRO A 45 -8.26 -23.76 20.25
CA PRO A 45 -8.32 -22.99 19.01
C PRO A 45 -7.65 -21.62 19.13
N CYS A 46 -7.08 -21.14 18.02
CA CYS A 46 -6.47 -19.81 17.97
C CYS A 46 -7.53 -18.71 18.24
N HIS A 47 -7.46 -18.11 19.43
CA HIS A 47 -8.43 -17.12 19.90
C HIS A 47 -8.60 -15.94 18.95
N VAL A 48 -7.49 -15.44 18.39
CA VAL A 48 -7.48 -14.28 17.49
C VAL A 48 -8.21 -14.59 16.18
N CYS A 49 -7.93 -15.75 15.56
CA CYS A 49 -8.62 -16.15 14.32
C CYS A 49 -10.11 -16.44 14.58
N SER A 50 -10.47 -17.00 15.74
CA SER A 50 -11.88 -17.17 16.09
C SER A 50 -12.59 -15.82 16.26
N GLN A 51 -11.95 -14.86 16.94
CA GLN A 51 -12.52 -13.52 17.14
C GLN A 51 -12.62 -12.69 15.86
N SER A 52 -11.74 -12.90 14.89
CA SER A 52 -11.77 -12.15 13.62
C SER A 52 -13.04 -12.39 12.80
N LEU A 53 -13.85 -13.40 13.15
CA LEU A 53 -15.15 -13.68 12.52
C LEU A 53 -16.36 -13.37 13.43
N SER A 54 -16.14 -12.81 14.63
CA SER A 54 -17.21 -12.58 15.61
C SER A 54 -18.08 -11.35 15.32
N ILE A 55 -17.56 -10.37 14.58
CA ILE A 55 -18.23 -9.14 14.18
C ILE A 55 -17.83 -8.80 12.73
N PRO A 56 -18.59 -7.93 12.03
CA PRO A 56 -18.30 -7.56 10.64
C PRO A 56 -16.86 -7.06 10.44
N PRO A 57 -16.18 -7.42 9.32
CA PRO A 57 -14.77 -7.11 9.08
C PRO A 57 -14.39 -5.64 9.24
N GLU A 58 -15.25 -4.71 8.83
CA GLU A 58 -15.05 -3.27 8.91
C GLU A 58 -15.00 -2.72 10.34
N GLN A 59 -15.56 -3.45 11.31
CA GLN A 59 -15.52 -3.12 12.74
C GLN A 59 -14.55 -4.02 13.51
N ASN A 60 -13.92 -5.00 12.84
CA ASN A 60 -13.13 -6.03 13.49
C ASN A 60 -11.61 -5.76 13.36
N PRO A 61 -10.90 -5.34 14.42
CA PRO A 61 -9.45 -5.13 14.35
C PRO A 61 -8.65 -6.43 14.17
N ASN A 62 -9.28 -7.59 14.36
CA ASN A 62 -8.67 -8.90 14.11
C ASN A 62 -8.96 -9.42 12.70
N TYR A 63 -9.79 -8.76 11.88
CA TYR A 63 -9.90 -9.08 10.46
C TYR A 63 -8.97 -8.17 9.66
N ARG A 64 -7.85 -8.71 9.18
CA ARG A 64 -6.76 -7.91 8.57
C ARG A 64 -6.42 -8.43 7.18
N CYS A 65 -6.67 -7.62 6.17
CA CYS A 65 -6.19 -7.82 4.81
C CYS A 65 -4.65 -7.71 4.73
N ASN A 66 -4.04 -8.10 3.61
CA ASN A 66 -2.59 -7.91 3.40
C ASN A 66 -2.19 -6.45 3.57
N THR A 67 -1.00 -6.24 4.13
CA THR A 67 -0.42 -4.92 4.37
C THR A 67 -0.48 -4.03 3.13
N SER A 68 -1.08 -2.85 3.28
CA SER A 68 -1.18 -1.83 2.24
C SER A 68 -1.59 -0.50 2.87
N LEU A 69 -1.04 0.59 2.34
CA LEU A 69 -1.32 1.96 2.80
C LEU A 69 -1.79 2.80 1.61
N LEU A 70 -2.90 3.51 1.77
CA LEU A 70 -3.25 4.60 0.88
C LEU A 70 -2.90 5.94 1.54
N ILE A 71 -2.21 6.77 0.78
CA ILE A 71 -1.98 8.16 1.12
C ILE A 71 -2.96 8.98 0.29
N ASP A 72 -3.91 9.61 0.98
CA ASP A 72 -4.72 10.68 0.42
C ASP A 72 -3.92 11.97 0.59
N TYR A 73 -3.23 12.40 -0.47
CA TYR A 73 -2.34 13.55 -0.44
C TYR A 73 -3.04 14.78 -1.00
N CYS A 74 -3.21 15.81 -0.18
CA CYS A 74 -3.64 17.11 -0.64
C CYS A 74 -2.44 18.03 -0.86
N GLY A 75 -2.22 18.43 -2.12
CA GLY A 75 -1.17 19.37 -2.51
C GLY A 75 -1.51 20.84 -2.21
N GLY A 76 -0.64 21.75 -2.65
CA GLY A 76 -0.82 23.20 -2.46
C GLY A 76 -1.91 23.82 -3.34
N ASP A 77 -2.38 23.10 -4.37
CA ASP A 77 -3.51 23.46 -5.24
C ASP A 77 -4.88 23.09 -4.65
N GLY A 78 -4.90 22.31 -3.56
CA GLY A 78 -6.13 21.83 -2.90
C GLY A 78 -6.72 20.57 -3.53
N ASP A 79 -6.10 20.05 -4.60
CA ASP A 79 -6.53 18.80 -5.24
C ASP A 79 -5.95 17.59 -4.49
N HIS A 80 -6.78 16.56 -4.38
CA HIS A 80 -6.41 15.29 -3.75
C HIS A 80 -5.79 14.33 -4.77
N LYS A 81 -4.71 13.67 -4.35
CA LYS A 81 -4.02 12.60 -5.08
C LYS A 81 -3.92 11.36 -4.22
N TYR A 82 -4.26 10.22 -4.79
CA TYR A 82 -4.35 8.95 -4.08
C TYR A 82 -3.17 8.07 -4.46
N ILE A 83 -2.22 7.93 -3.54
CA ILE A 83 -1.00 7.15 -3.72
C ILE A 83 -1.12 5.86 -2.93
N LEU A 84 -1.05 4.73 -3.62
CA LEU A 84 -1.16 3.40 -3.02
C LEU A 84 0.22 2.79 -2.79
N ILE A 85 0.49 2.28 -1.59
CA ILE A 85 1.66 1.45 -1.30
C ILE A 85 1.20 -0.01 -1.18
N ASP A 86 1.74 -0.84 -2.06
CA ASP A 86 1.44 -2.26 -2.25
C ASP A 86 -0.01 -2.59 -2.66
N VAL A 87 -0.14 -3.64 -3.48
CA VAL A 87 -1.38 -4.11 -4.09
C VAL A 87 -1.45 -5.63 -3.97
N GLY A 88 -1.67 -6.10 -2.74
CA GLY A 88 -1.72 -7.52 -2.39
C GLY A 88 -2.93 -8.28 -2.94
N LYS A 89 -2.97 -9.61 -2.69
CA LYS A 89 -4.09 -10.47 -3.10
C LYS A 89 -5.45 -10.10 -2.49
N THR A 90 -5.47 -9.32 -1.40
CA THR A 90 -6.72 -8.82 -0.79
C THR A 90 -7.19 -7.48 -1.36
N PHE A 91 -6.53 -6.93 -2.39
CA PHE A 91 -6.78 -5.59 -2.91
C PHE A 91 -8.24 -5.34 -3.30
N ARG A 92 -8.89 -6.28 -3.99
CA ARG A 92 -10.30 -6.16 -4.35
C ARG A 92 -11.21 -5.96 -3.13
N GLU A 93 -10.94 -6.66 -2.02
CA GLU A 93 -11.69 -6.47 -0.78
C GLU A 93 -11.42 -5.09 -0.16
N GLN A 94 -10.16 -4.66 -0.17
CA GLN A 94 -9.73 -3.35 0.32
C GLN A 94 -10.41 -2.21 -0.42
N VAL A 95 -10.53 -2.31 -1.75
CA VAL A 95 -11.28 -1.37 -2.60
C VAL A 95 -12.74 -1.32 -2.16
N LEU A 96 -13.42 -2.47 -2.07
CA LEU A 96 -14.83 -2.52 -1.75
C LEU A 96 -15.15 -2.01 -0.34
N ARG A 97 -14.24 -2.17 0.61
CA ARG A 97 -14.42 -1.73 1.99
C ARG A 97 -14.03 -0.28 2.19
N TRP A 98 -12.80 0.08 1.81
CA TRP A 98 -12.20 1.34 2.23
C TRP A 98 -12.35 2.44 1.19
N PHE A 99 -12.25 2.13 -0.11
CA PHE A 99 -12.47 3.15 -1.14
C PHE A 99 -13.92 3.60 -1.19
N THR A 100 -14.87 2.69 -0.98
CA THR A 100 -16.29 3.05 -0.90
C THR A 100 -16.60 3.85 0.38
N TYR A 101 -16.03 3.48 1.52
CA TYR A 101 -16.23 4.17 2.80
C TYR A 101 -15.65 5.59 2.80
N HIS A 102 -14.42 5.74 2.32
CA HIS A 102 -13.73 7.04 2.25
C HIS A 102 -14.04 7.83 0.97
N LYS A 103 -14.87 7.28 0.07
CA LYS A 103 -15.26 7.89 -1.22
C LYS A 103 -14.05 8.22 -2.13
N ILE A 104 -13.08 7.30 -2.15
CA ILE A 104 -11.87 7.43 -2.97
C ILE A 104 -12.23 7.07 -4.42
N PRO A 105 -12.05 7.99 -5.37
CA PRO A 105 -12.54 7.81 -6.73
C PRO A 105 -11.59 7.00 -7.63
N GLN A 106 -10.29 7.04 -7.34
CA GLN A 106 -9.24 6.46 -8.19
C GLN A 106 -7.93 6.29 -7.41
N VAL A 107 -6.91 5.74 -8.08
CA VAL A 107 -5.52 5.72 -7.65
C VAL A 107 -4.68 6.42 -8.72
N ASP A 108 -3.95 7.46 -8.32
CA ASP A 108 -3.11 8.27 -9.21
C ASP A 108 -1.73 7.66 -9.43
N SER A 109 -1.20 6.92 -8.44
CA SER A 109 0.07 6.20 -8.55
C SER A 109 0.18 5.08 -7.53
N VAL A 110 0.96 4.05 -7.86
CA VAL A 110 1.27 2.93 -6.96
C VAL A 110 2.76 2.87 -6.69
N ILE A 111 3.14 2.55 -5.46
CA ILE A 111 4.50 2.25 -5.04
C ILE A 111 4.53 0.82 -4.53
N LEU A 112 5.46 0.00 -4.99
CA LEU A 112 5.65 -1.37 -4.52
C LEU A 112 6.90 -1.43 -3.63
N THR A 113 6.74 -1.96 -2.42
CA THR A 113 7.84 -2.20 -1.48
C THR A 113 8.72 -3.35 -1.97
N HIS A 114 8.11 -4.39 -2.52
CA HIS A 114 8.74 -5.60 -3.02
C HIS A 114 7.82 -6.48 -3.89
N GLU A 115 8.33 -7.58 -4.45
CA GLU A 115 7.61 -8.44 -5.40
C GLU A 115 6.89 -9.67 -4.80
N HIS A 116 6.80 -9.81 -3.47
CA HIS A 116 6.10 -10.97 -2.90
C HIS A 116 4.59 -10.90 -3.14
N ALA A 117 3.96 -12.07 -3.04
CA ALA A 117 2.58 -12.26 -3.48
C ALA A 117 1.56 -11.37 -2.73
N ASP A 118 1.78 -11.18 -1.45
CA ASP A 118 1.02 -10.31 -0.57
C ASP A 118 1.22 -8.80 -0.84
N ALA A 119 2.24 -8.41 -1.62
CA ALA A 119 2.45 -7.05 -2.07
C ALA A 119 2.00 -6.79 -3.52
N VAL A 120 1.91 -7.82 -4.38
CA VAL A 120 1.70 -7.60 -5.84
C VAL A 120 0.57 -8.38 -6.51
N LEU A 121 -0.06 -9.38 -5.87
CA LEU A 121 -1.04 -10.22 -6.59
C LEU A 121 -2.37 -9.52 -6.91
N GLY A 122 -2.61 -8.31 -6.43
CA GLY A 122 -3.74 -7.48 -6.81
C GLY A 122 -3.48 -6.55 -7.99
N LEU A 123 -2.29 -6.59 -8.62
CA LEU A 123 -1.94 -5.70 -9.74
C LEU A 123 -2.93 -5.78 -10.93
N ASP A 124 -3.53 -6.94 -11.20
CA ASP A 124 -4.53 -7.09 -12.27
C ASP A 124 -5.83 -6.30 -11.96
N ASP A 125 -6.19 -6.23 -10.68
CA ASP A 125 -7.39 -5.55 -10.19
C ASP A 125 -7.23 -4.01 -10.16
N ILE A 126 -6.02 -3.46 -10.37
CA ILE A 126 -5.79 -1.99 -10.44
C ILE A 126 -6.69 -1.33 -11.47
N ARG A 127 -7.06 -2.04 -12.54
CA ARG A 127 -7.98 -1.54 -13.57
C ARG A 127 -9.28 -0.98 -12.97
N ALA A 128 -9.73 -1.50 -11.83
CA ALA A 128 -10.94 -1.03 -11.15
C ALA A 128 -10.82 0.38 -10.55
N VAL A 129 -9.60 0.90 -10.40
CA VAL A 129 -9.32 2.18 -9.74
C VAL A 129 -8.50 3.13 -10.62
N GLN A 130 -8.33 2.80 -11.91
CA GLN A 130 -7.81 3.76 -12.87
C GLN A 130 -8.92 4.74 -13.27
N SER A 131 -8.52 5.93 -13.75
CA SER A 131 -9.44 6.85 -14.41
C SER A 131 -10.27 6.12 -15.46
N TYR A 132 -11.55 6.44 -15.56
CA TYR A 132 -12.45 5.80 -16.52
C TYR A 132 -12.54 6.61 -17.82
N SER A 133 -12.34 5.95 -18.95
CA SER A 133 -12.62 6.49 -20.29
C SER A 133 -13.38 5.45 -21.11
N SER A 134 -14.47 5.87 -21.78
CA SER A 134 -15.29 4.98 -22.61
C SER A 134 -14.54 4.43 -23.82
N THR A 135 -13.53 5.17 -24.30
CA THR A 135 -12.62 4.77 -25.38
C THR A 135 -11.38 4.03 -24.87
N ASN A 136 -11.23 3.87 -23.56
CA ASN A 136 -10.05 3.33 -22.90
C ASN A 136 -8.76 4.14 -23.20
N ASP A 137 -8.92 5.41 -23.56
CA ASP A 137 -7.84 6.38 -23.71
C ASP A 137 -7.64 7.06 -22.36
N ILE A 138 -6.76 6.48 -21.54
CA ILE A 138 -6.40 6.98 -20.22
C ILE A 138 -4.89 7.01 -20.11
N ASP A 139 -4.38 7.94 -19.31
CA ASP A 139 -2.97 7.92 -18.95
C ASP A 139 -2.68 6.66 -18.13
N PRO A 140 -1.63 5.88 -18.49
CA PRO A 140 -1.25 4.72 -17.71
C PRO A 140 -0.88 5.12 -16.26
N THR A 141 -1.33 4.34 -15.28
CA THR A 141 -1.01 4.57 -13.87
C THR A 141 0.48 4.32 -13.63
N PRO A 142 1.23 5.30 -13.10
CA PRO A 142 2.63 5.11 -12.72
C PRO A 142 2.77 4.10 -11.58
N ILE A 143 3.65 3.12 -11.77
CA ILE A 143 4.03 2.12 -10.77
C ILE A 143 5.50 2.27 -10.44
N TYR A 144 5.82 2.61 -9.20
CA TYR A 144 7.18 2.82 -8.71
C TYR A 144 7.68 1.58 -7.98
N LEU A 145 8.84 1.06 -8.37
CA LEU A 145 9.39 -0.19 -7.84
C LEU A 145 10.89 -0.29 -8.07
N SER A 146 11.59 -1.15 -7.33
CA SER A 146 13.00 -1.44 -7.57
C SER A 146 13.21 -2.20 -8.90
N GLN A 147 14.46 -2.19 -9.40
CA GLN A 147 14.82 -2.96 -10.59
C GLN A 147 14.60 -4.47 -10.39
N ASP A 148 14.98 -5.01 -9.23
CA ASP A 148 14.81 -6.43 -8.90
C ASP A 148 13.33 -6.84 -8.89
N ALA A 149 12.47 -5.99 -8.29
CA ALA A 149 11.04 -6.22 -8.28
C ALA A 149 10.44 -6.18 -9.70
N MET A 150 10.92 -5.25 -10.55
CA MET A 150 10.49 -5.14 -11.94
C MET A 150 10.81 -6.40 -12.74
N GLU A 151 12.01 -6.96 -12.58
CA GLU A 151 12.43 -8.19 -13.25
C GLU A 151 11.54 -9.37 -12.88
N SER A 152 11.22 -9.51 -11.59
CA SER A 152 10.32 -10.55 -11.10
C SER A 152 8.88 -10.36 -11.59
N ILE A 153 8.37 -9.12 -11.54
CA ILE A 153 7.02 -8.78 -12.03
C ILE A 153 6.90 -9.05 -13.52
N ALA A 154 7.93 -8.80 -14.32
CA ALA A 154 7.91 -9.09 -15.75
C ALA A 154 7.72 -10.58 -16.06
N VAL A 155 8.21 -11.46 -15.18
CA VAL A 155 8.02 -12.91 -15.27
C VAL A 155 6.63 -13.33 -14.75
N LYS A 156 6.17 -12.76 -13.64
CA LYS A 156 4.86 -13.09 -13.01
C LYS A 156 3.68 -12.60 -13.84
N PHE A 157 3.79 -11.39 -14.40
CA PHE A 157 2.71 -10.68 -15.09
C PHE A 157 3.14 -10.21 -16.49
N PRO A 158 3.56 -11.11 -17.40
CA PRO A 158 4.09 -10.75 -18.72
C PRO A 158 3.05 -10.08 -19.64
N TYR A 159 1.79 -10.04 -19.24
CA TYR A 159 0.69 -9.35 -19.93
C TYR A 159 0.46 -7.92 -19.43
N LEU A 160 0.93 -7.56 -18.23
CA LEU A 160 0.93 -6.19 -17.69
C LEU A 160 2.15 -5.39 -18.14
N ILE A 161 3.18 -6.06 -18.65
CA ILE A 161 4.34 -5.40 -19.25
C ILE A 161 3.99 -4.94 -20.67
N LYS A 162 4.15 -3.64 -20.92
CA LYS A 162 3.86 -3.02 -22.22
C LYS A 162 4.68 -3.69 -23.32
N LYS A 163 4.03 -4.50 -24.15
CA LYS A 163 4.62 -5.05 -25.39
C LYS A 163 4.20 -4.19 -26.56
N LYS A 164 5.11 -3.95 -27.51
CA LYS A 164 4.72 -3.37 -28.81
C LYS A 164 3.65 -4.28 -29.42
N LEU A 165 2.44 -3.75 -29.59
CA LEU A 165 1.37 -4.46 -30.31
C LEU A 165 1.89 -4.77 -31.72
N LYS A 166 1.78 -6.02 -32.14
CA LYS A 166 2.02 -6.38 -33.54
C LYS A 166 0.83 -5.86 -34.37
N ALA A 167 1.09 -5.47 -35.62
CA ALA A 167 0.03 -5.05 -36.53
C ALA A 167 -1.08 -6.11 -36.61
N GLY A 168 -2.33 -5.71 -36.35
CA GLY A 168 -3.50 -6.61 -36.33
C GLY A 168 -3.81 -7.29 -34.99
N GLN A 169 -3.07 -7.02 -33.91
CA GLN A 169 -3.47 -7.49 -32.57
C GLN A 169 -4.55 -6.59 -31.95
N GLU A 170 -5.60 -7.21 -31.42
CA GLU A 170 -6.63 -6.52 -30.65
C GLU A 170 -6.05 -5.88 -29.38
N ILE A 171 -6.59 -4.70 -29.04
CA ILE A 171 -6.26 -4.00 -27.80
C ILE A 171 -6.77 -4.85 -26.63
N ARG A 172 -5.85 -5.37 -25.81
CA ARG A 172 -6.21 -6.06 -24.57
C ARG A 172 -6.68 -5.05 -23.54
N ARG A 173 -7.84 -5.31 -22.93
CA ARG A 173 -8.38 -4.49 -21.83
C ARG A 173 -7.79 -4.91 -20.48
N VAL A 174 -6.47 -4.78 -20.35
CA VAL A 174 -5.73 -4.98 -19.09
C VAL A 174 -5.45 -3.63 -18.43
N ALA A 175 -5.01 -3.62 -17.17
CA ALA A 175 -4.57 -2.40 -16.51
C ALA A 175 -3.47 -1.70 -17.33
N GLN A 176 -3.58 -0.37 -17.49
CA GLN A 176 -2.61 0.42 -18.23
C GLN A 176 -1.55 0.94 -17.26
N LEU A 177 -0.37 0.34 -17.26
CA LEU A 177 0.67 0.62 -16.26
C LEU A 177 1.92 1.24 -16.91
N ASP A 178 2.51 2.22 -16.22
CA ASP A 178 3.78 2.85 -16.57
C ASP A 178 4.82 2.60 -15.47
N TRP A 179 5.74 1.67 -15.75
CA TRP A 179 6.72 1.19 -14.79
C TRP A 179 7.88 2.18 -14.61
N LYS A 180 8.11 2.63 -13.37
CA LYS A 180 9.12 3.61 -12.96
C LYS A 180 10.11 2.98 -12.00
N ILE A 181 11.38 2.88 -12.41
CA ILE A 181 12.43 2.33 -11.56
C ILE A 181 12.79 3.32 -10.46
N VAL A 182 12.71 2.86 -9.22
CA VAL A 182 13.20 3.52 -8.02
C VAL A 182 14.55 2.92 -7.67
N GLU A 183 15.52 3.78 -7.37
CA GLU A 183 16.84 3.32 -6.94
C GLU A 183 16.82 2.95 -5.45
N ASN A 184 17.51 1.85 -5.10
CA ASN A 184 17.63 1.39 -3.72
C ASN A 184 18.64 2.25 -2.92
N ASP A 185 18.44 3.57 -2.87
CA ASP A 185 19.33 4.55 -2.24
C ASP A 185 18.51 5.66 -1.55
N CYS A 186 18.75 5.86 -0.25
CA CYS A 186 18.12 6.90 0.57
C CYS A 186 18.37 8.33 0.05
N LYS A 187 19.41 8.54 -0.77
CA LYS A 187 19.77 9.84 -1.34
C LYS A 187 19.09 10.14 -2.67
N LYS A 188 18.34 9.18 -3.22
CA LYS A 188 17.72 9.29 -4.54
C LYS A 188 16.20 9.32 -4.41
N PRO A 189 15.63 10.47 -3.99
CA PRO A 189 14.19 10.59 -3.88
C PRO A 189 13.53 10.53 -5.25
N PHE A 190 12.26 10.15 -5.24
CA PHE A 190 11.37 10.22 -6.40
C PHE A 190 10.08 10.94 -6.01
N ILE A 191 9.33 11.37 -7.02
CA ILE A 191 8.04 12.03 -6.83
C ILE A 191 6.96 11.13 -7.39
N ALA A 192 5.96 10.79 -6.57
CA ALA A 192 4.75 10.09 -6.96
C ALA A 192 3.56 11.01 -6.67
N SER A 193 2.82 11.36 -7.72
CA SER A 193 1.63 12.22 -7.65
C SER A 193 1.81 13.51 -6.81
N GLY A 194 2.96 14.17 -6.98
CA GLY A 194 3.30 15.42 -6.30
C GLY A 194 3.90 15.30 -4.89
N LEU A 195 3.91 14.09 -4.31
CA LEU A 195 4.55 13.83 -3.01
C LEU A 195 5.96 13.25 -3.23
N GLN A 196 6.95 13.81 -2.53
CA GLN A 196 8.33 13.30 -2.55
C GLN A 196 8.48 12.13 -1.57
N PHE A 197 9.11 11.06 -2.06
CA PHE A 197 9.44 9.86 -1.29
C PHE A 197 10.95 9.63 -1.31
N PHE A 198 11.49 9.22 -0.17
CA PHE A 198 12.85 8.74 -0.02
C PHE A 198 12.81 7.22 0.20
N PRO A 199 13.42 6.43 -0.70
CA PRO A 199 13.52 4.98 -0.53
C PRO A 199 14.32 4.65 0.74
N LEU A 200 13.86 3.69 1.52
CA LEU A 200 14.54 3.19 2.71
C LEU A 200 14.85 1.70 2.54
N PRO A 201 16.02 1.32 1.97
CA PRO A 201 16.40 -0.08 1.82
C PRO A 201 16.53 -0.79 3.18
N VAL A 202 15.86 -1.92 3.34
CA VAL A 202 15.88 -2.72 4.56
C VAL A 202 16.07 -4.19 4.23
N MET A 203 16.66 -4.95 5.16
CA MET A 203 16.73 -6.40 5.01
C MET A 203 15.37 -7.01 5.29
N HIS A 204 14.93 -7.92 4.44
CA HIS A 204 13.75 -8.77 4.63
C HIS A 204 14.17 -10.24 4.49
N GLY A 205 14.53 -10.86 5.62
CA GLY A 205 15.28 -12.13 5.65
C GLY A 205 16.79 -11.91 5.71
N GLU A 206 17.57 -12.92 5.30
CA GLU A 206 19.05 -12.87 5.36
C GLU A 206 19.70 -12.20 4.14
N ASP A 207 19.20 -12.48 2.93
CA ASP A 207 19.85 -12.11 1.66
C ASP A 207 18.91 -11.37 0.70
N TYR A 208 17.90 -10.69 1.24
CA TYR A 208 16.92 -9.99 0.42
C TYR A 208 16.65 -8.59 0.96
N VAL A 209 16.62 -7.62 0.05
CA VAL A 209 16.41 -6.20 0.36
C VAL A 209 15.08 -5.78 -0.24
N CYS A 210 14.22 -5.21 0.59
CA CYS A 210 13.02 -4.52 0.14
C CYS A 210 13.09 -3.03 0.50
N LEU A 211 12.07 -2.28 0.09
CA LEU A 211 11.98 -0.85 0.35
C LEU A 211 10.91 -0.54 1.38
N GLY A 212 11.30 0.18 2.42
CA GLY A 212 10.41 1.12 3.10
C GLY A 212 10.45 2.49 2.44
N PHE A 213 9.65 3.43 2.93
CA PHE A 213 9.60 4.78 2.40
C PHE A 213 9.49 5.83 3.50
N LEU A 214 10.25 6.91 3.35
CA LEU A 214 10.13 8.13 4.14
C LEU A 214 9.48 9.22 3.28
N PHE A 215 8.49 9.91 3.82
CA PHE A 215 7.76 10.97 3.11
C PHE A 215 7.14 11.98 4.07
N GLY A 216 6.63 13.07 3.51
CA GLY A 216 5.94 14.15 4.23
C GLY A 216 6.86 15.29 4.66
N GLU A 217 6.38 16.52 4.48
CA GLU A 217 7.15 17.74 4.79
C GLU A 217 6.87 18.27 6.19
N ARG A 218 5.58 18.35 6.57
CA ARG A 218 5.14 18.85 7.89
C ARG A 218 5.06 17.74 8.94
N CYS A 219 4.69 16.55 8.50
CA CYS A 219 4.67 15.34 9.32
C CYS A 219 5.58 14.34 8.62
N ARG A 220 6.71 14.04 9.24
CA ARG A 220 7.73 13.15 8.70
C ARG A 220 7.37 11.71 9.06
N VAL A 221 6.97 10.94 8.05
CA VAL A 221 6.45 9.58 8.19
C VAL A 221 7.42 8.58 7.59
N ALA A 222 7.74 7.52 8.32
CA ALA A 222 8.43 6.35 7.79
C ALA A 222 7.48 5.14 7.79
N TYR A 223 7.35 4.48 6.64
CA TYR A 223 6.56 3.27 6.44
C TYR A 223 7.45 2.11 6.01
N ILE A 224 7.55 1.08 6.86
CA ILE A 224 8.46 -0.06 6.69
C ILE A 224 7.71 -1.35 7.07
N SER A 225 7.07 -1.99 6.10
CA SER A 225 6.11 -3.09 6.33
C SER A 225 6.73 -4.47 6.52
N ASP A 226 7.86 -4.73 5.86
CA ASP A 226 8.52 -6.03 5.81
C ASP A 226 10.00 -5.83 6.16
N ILE A 227 10.41 -6.20 7.36
CA ILE A 227 11.79 -5.98 7.80
C ILE A 227 12.25 -7.02 8.82
N SER A 228 13.44 -7.58 8.58
CA SER A 228 14.22 -8.35 9.54
C SER A 228 15.30 -7.50 10.22
N ARG A 229 15.91 -6.55 9.50
CA ARG A 229 17.01 -5.72 10.01
C ARG A 229 17.14 -4.40 9.25
N PHE A 230 17.41 -3.32 9.98
CA PHE A 230 17.77 -2.04 9.38
C PHE A 230 19.16 -2.08 8.75
N LEU A 231 19.30 -1.49 7.56
CA LEU A 231 20.60 -1.19 6.99
C LEU A 231 21.11 0.14 7.55
N PRO A 232 22.44 0.34 7.70
CA PRO A 232 22.99 1.56 8.29
C PRO A 232 22.50 2.87 7.64
N PRO A 233 22.34 2.97 6.30
CA PRO A 233 21.76 4.17 5.69
C PRO A 233 20.32 4.42 6.15
N THR A 234 19.47 3.39 6.18
CA THR A 234 18.09 3.52 6.63
C THR A 234 18.00 3.90 8.10
N GLU A 235 18.80 3.25 8.96
CA GLU A 235 18.88 3.57 10.39
C GLU A 235 19.24 5.05 10.61
N TYR A 236 20.24 5.56 9.87
CA TYR A 236 20.58 6.98 9.90
C TYR A 236 19.38 7.86 9.53
N TYR A 237 18.70 7.58 8.42
CA TYR A 237 17.59 8.40 7.93
C TYR A 237 16.35 8.39 8.84
N ILE A 238 16.09 7.32 9.57
CA ILE A 238 14.95 7.26 10.52
C ILE A 238 15.31 7.74 11.92
N SER A 239 16.61 7.85 12.24
CA SER A 239 17.07 8.32 13.54
C SER A 239 16.94 9.84 13.70
N LYS A 240 16.71 10.26 14.95
CA LYS A 240 16.63 11.69 15.31
C LYS A 240 17.91 12.44 15.02
N ASP A 241 19.06 11.83 15.28
CA ASP A 241 20.38 12.45 15.14
C ASP A 241 20.90 12.45 13.68
N GLY A 242 20.36 11.57 12.83
CA GLY A 242 20.72 11.48 11.42
C GLY A 242 19.75 12.25 10.51
N GLY A 243 18.64 11.62 10.15
CA GLY A 243 17.65 12.19 9.23
C GLY A 243 16.64 13.15 9.87
N GLY A 244 16.64 13.26 11.20
CA GLY A 244 15.73 14.11 11.96
C GLY A 244 14.57 13.36 12.60
N GLN A 245 13.87 14.01 13.52
CA GLN A 245 12.75 13.42 14.25
C GLN A 245 11.63 12.96 13.29
N LEU A 246 11.17 11.73 13.45
CA LEU A 246 9.94 11.24 12.84
C LEU A 246 8.73 11.64 13.68
N ASP A 247 7.64 12.02 13.02
CA ASP A 247 6.33 12.19 13.65
C ASP A 247 5.57 10.87 13.73
N LEU A 248 5.80 9.97 12.76
CA LEU A 248 5.19 8.66 12.71
C LEU A 248 6.15 7.62 12.13
N LEU A 249 6.30 6.51 12.84
CA LEU A 249 6.99 5.31 12.36
C LEU A 249 6.00 4.15 12.32
N ILE A 250 5.79 3.59 11.14
CA ILE A 250 4.99 2.39 10.89
C ILE A 250 5.98 1.26 10.57
N LEU A 251 5.97 0.21 11.39
CA LEU A 251 7.00 -0.83 11.38
C LEU A 251 6.41 -2.24 11.51
N ASP A 252 7.02 -3.20 10.81
CA ASP A 252 6.79 -4.63 10.96
C ASP A 252 6.86 -5.08 12.43
N THR A 253 5.86 -5.85 12.86
CA THR A 253 5.83 -6.55 14.15
C THR A 253 5.16 -7.92 14.03
N LEU A 254 5.65 -8.77 13.12
CA LEU A 254 5.00 -10.03 12.72
C LEU A 254 4.72 -11.00 13.90
N TYR A 255 5.72 -11.27 14.74
CA TYR A 255 5.56 -12.16 15.90
C TYR A 255 6.19 -11.56 17.14
N LYS A 256 5.53 -11.73 18.29
CA LYS A 256 6.14 -11.47 19.60
C LYS A 256 7.14 -12.57 19.92
N VAL A 257 8.42 -12.31 19.70
CA VAL A 257 9.48 -13.16 20.25
C VAL A 257 9.61 -12.83 21.74
N SER A 258 9.18 -13.75 22.61
CA SER A 258 9.50 -13.61 24.03
C SER A 258 10.97 -13.99 24.22
N LEU A 259 11.84 -12.99 24.38
CA LEU A 259 13.21 -13.21 24.83
C LEU A 259 13.13 -13.78 26.25
N VAL A 260 13.28 -15.10 26.39
CA VAL A 260 13.61 -15.69 27.69
C VAL A 260 15.07 -15.31 27.94
N ILE A 261 15.27 -14.22 28.68
CA ILE A 261 16.58 -13.91 29.26
C ILE A 261 16.79 -14.95 30.35
N SER A 262 17.43 -16.06 29.99
CA SER A 262 17.97 -17.01 30.96
C SER A 262 19.09 -16.30 31.71
N TYR A 263 18.79 -15.81 32.92
CA TYR A 263 19.84 -15.49 33.88
C TYR A 263 20.46 -16.82 34.32
N TRP A 264 21.74 -17.02 33.98
CA TRP A 264 22.59 -18.08 34.55
C TRP A 264 22.94 -17.77 36.00
#